data_AF-J3CFZ6-F1
#
_entry.id   AF-J3CFZ6-F1
#
_cell.length_a   1.000
_cell.length_b   1.000
_cell.length_c   1.000
_cell.angle_alpha   90.00
_cell.angle_beta   90.00
_cell.angle_gamma   90.00
#
_symmetry.space_group_name_H-M   'P 1'
#
loop_
_entity.id
_entity.type
_entity.pdbx_description
1 polymer ?
#
loop_
_entity_poly.entity_id
_entity_poly.type
_entity_poly.pdbx_seq_one_letter_code
_entity_poly.pdbx_strand_id
1 'polypeptide(L)' 'MEHVLPPLPYALDALAPEYSKETLEYHYGKHHNAYVVNLNNL' A
#
# COMPACT_ATOMS: atom_id res chain seq x y z
N MET A 1 -19.73 -4.31 -2.77
CA MET A 1 -18.62 -5.21 -3.13
C MET A 1 -17.51 -4.88 -2.17
N GLU A 2 -16.88 -5.88 -1.54
CA GLU A 2 -15.76 -5.61 -0.63
C GLU A 2 -14.48 -5.38 -1.42
N HIS A 3 -13.87 -4.22 -1.24
CA HIS A 3 -12.54 -3.91 -1.77
C HIS A 3 -11.47 -4.42 -0.82
N VAL A 4 -10.39 -4.99 -1.37
CA VAL A 4 -9.26 -5.50 -0.61
C VAL A 4 -7.98 -4.77 -1.01
N LEU A 5 -7.08 -4.57 -0.06
CA LEU A 5 -5.75 -4.06 -0.34
C LEU A 5 -4.93 -5.17 -1.02
N PRO A 6 -4.52 -5.01 -2.29
CA PRO A 6 -3.81 -6.06 -3.00
C PRO A 6 -2.40 -6.24 -2.43
N PRO A 7 -1.89 -7.47 -2.24
CA PRO A 7 -0.53 -7.67 -1.77
C PRO A 7 0.49 -7.12 -2.77
N LEU A 8 1.61 -6.59 -2.27
CA LEU A 8 2.73 -6.23 -3.12
C LEU A 8 3.31 -7.50 -3.77
N PRO A 9 3.64 -7.47 -5.08
CA PRO A 9 4.25 -8.61 -5.77
C PRO A 9 5.77 -8.69 -5.54
N TYR A 10 6.31 -7.89 -4.62
CA TYR A 10 7.73 -7.77 -4.31
C TYR A 10 7.94 -7.37 -2.84
N ALA A 11 9.16 -7.52 -2.35
CA ALA A 11 9.55 -7.07 -1.01
C ALA A 11 9.53 -5.54 -0.88
N LEU A 12 9.31 -5.02 0.32
CA LEU A 12 9.18 -3.57 0.57
C LEU A 12 10.41 -2.74 0.20
N ASP A 13 11.58 -3.36 0.06
CA ASP A 13 12.85 -2.74 -0.32
C ASP A 13 13.30 -3.10 -1.74
N ALA A 14 12.49 -3.85 -2.49
CA ALA A 14 12.86 -4.32 -3.84
C ALA A 14 13.06 -3.21 -4.87
N LEU A 15 12.62 -1.98 -4.56
CA LEU A 15 12.72 -0.81 -5.42
C LEU A 15 13.81 0.17 -4.96
N ALA A 16 14.58 -0.15 -3.91
CA ALA A 16 15.65 0.70 -3.43
C ALA A 16 16.89 0.62 -4.36
N PRO A 17 17.67 1.72 -4.51
CA PRO A 17 17.52 3.04 -3.85
C PRO A 17 16.50 4.00 -4.48
N GLU A 18 15.98 3.70 -5.68
CA GLU A 18 15.09 4.59 -6.45
C GLU A 18 13.77 4.87 -5.74
N TYR A 19 13.31 3.92 -4.93
CA TYR A 19 12.18 4.05 -4.03
C TYR A 19 12.50 3.45 -2.67
N SER A 20 12.46 4.27 -1.62
CA SER A 20 12.83 3.81 -0.29
C SER A 20 11.78 2.85 0.29
N LYS A 21 12.25 1.94 1.15
CA LYS A 21 11.38 1.07 1.95
C LYS A 21 10.34 1.86 2.75
N GLU A 22 10.78 2.94 3.39
CA GLU A 22 9.90 3.83 4.17
C GLU A 22 8.77 4.39 3.28
N THR A 23 9.09 4.81 2.06
CA THR A 23 8.07 5.32 1.13
C THR A 23 7.01 4.26 0.83
N LEU A 24 7.37 2.98 0.63
CA LEU A 24 6.39 1.92 0.43
C LEU A 24 5.58 1.61 1.71
N GLU A 25 6.20 1.64 2.88
CA GLU A 25 5.50 1.47 4.16
C GLU A 25 4.39 2.52 4.38
N TYR A 26 4.66 3.79 4.05
CA TYR A 26 3.66 4.85 4.11
C TYR A 26 2.66 4.77 2.96
N HIS A 27 3.13 4.67 1.71
CA HIS A 27 2.26 4.73 0.54
C HIS A 27 1.33 3.53 0.45
N TYR A 28 1.86 2.31 0.49
CA TYR A 28 1.05 1.11 0.44
C TYR A 28 0.39 0.82 1.79
N GLY A 29 1.19 0.79 2.86
CA GLY A 29 0.73 0.35 4.18
C GLY A 29 -0.23 1.30 4.89
N LYS A 30 -0.14 2.62 4.63
CA LYS A 30 -1.03 3.62 5.23
C LYS A 30 -1.98 4.24 4.22
N HIS A 31 -1.47 4.87 3.16
CA HIS A 31 -2.30 5.68 2.26
C HIS A 31 -3.26 4.83 1.41
N HIS A 32 -2.78 3.82 0.69
CA HIS A 32 -3.65 2.93 -0.09
C HIS A 32 -4.62 2.16 0.81
N ASN A 33 -4.13 1.64 1.95
CA ASN A 33 -4.99 0.98 2.93
C ASN A 33 -6.14 1.89 3.41
N ALA A 34 -5.85 3.16 3.73
CA ALA A 34 -6.88 4.11 4.14
C ALA A 34 -7.94 4.33 3.05
N TYR A 35 -7.56 4.38 1.77
CA TYR A 35 -8.52 4.48 0.67
C TYR A 35 -9.42 3.25 0.58
N VAL A 36 -8.87 2.03 0.68
CA VAL A 36 -9.65 0.80 0.66
C VAL A 36 -10.64 0.76 1.81
N VAL A 37 -10.19 1.05 3.03
CA VAL A 37 -11.05 1.08 4.23
C VAL A 37 -12.17 2.09 4.08
N ASN A 38 -11.84 3.32 3.65
CA ASN A 38 -12.85 4.37 3.51
C ASN A 38 -13.85 4.06 2.40
N LEU A 39 -13.39 3.51 1.27
CA LEU A 39 -14.27 3.12 0.16
C LEU A 39 -15.27 2.04 0.57
N ASN A 40 -14.86 1.08 1.40
CA ASN A 40 -15.77 0.06 1.92
C ASN A 40 -16.84 0.63 2.88
N ASN A 41 -16.66 1.85 3.38
CA ASN A 41 -17.58 2.52 4.30
C ASN A 41 -18.47 3.58 3.62
N LEU A 42 -18.42 3.70 2.29
CA LEU A 42 -19.29 4.58 1.48
C LEU A 42 -20.46 3.79 0.88
#